data_AF-A0A382EVQ6-F1
#
_entry.id   AF-A0A382EVQ6-F1
#
_cell.length_a   1.000
_cell.length_b   1.000
_cell.length_c   1.000
_cell.angle_alpha   90.00
_cell.angle_beta   90.00
_cell.angle_gamma   90.00
#
_symmetry.space_group_name_H-M   'P 1'
#
loop_
_entity.id
_entity.type
_entity.pdbx_description
1 polymer ?
#
loop_
_entity_poly.entity_id
_entity_poly.type
_entity_poly.pdbx_seq_one_letter_code
_entity_poly.pdbx_strand_id
1 'polypeptide(L)' 'GWGKGGDQSQPIQLYDLADDLGESRNLAAKNPKQVERMKALLEKLIVQGRSTPGPKQKNDVKVVRYPK' A
#
# COMPACT_ATOMS: atom_id res chain seq x y z
N GLY A 1 -11.80 -9.45 11.31
CA GLY A 1 -10.57 -8.89 10.73
C GLY A 1 -9.41 -9.73 11.21
N TRP A 2 -8.59 -10.25 10.29
CA TRP A 2 -7.43 -11.08 10.62
C TRP A 2 -6.23 -10.16 10.81
N GLY A 3 -5.94 -9.78 12.06
CA GLY A 3 -4.78 -8.96 12.43
C GLY A 3 -4.99 -8.26 13.78
N LYS A 4 -4.24 -8.67 14.80
CA LYS A 4 -4.10 -7.96 16.08
C LYS A 4 -2.91 -6.99 16.01
N GLY A 5 -2.95 -6.05 15.07
CA GLY A 5 -1.90 -5.05 14.84
C GLY A 5 -2.39 -3.93 13.94
N GLY A 6 -1.91 -2.71 14.19
CA GLY A 6 -2.23 -1.51 13.42
C GLY A 6 -3.39 -0.67 13.95
N ASP A 7 -3.25 0.65 13.83
CA ASP A 7 -4.34 1.62 14.04
C ASP A 7 -5.33 1.52 12.88
N GLN A 8 -6.25 0.55 12.97
CA GLN A 8 -7.29 0.29 11.95
C GLN A 8 -8.20 1.49 11.68
N SER A 9 -8.12 2.56 12.49
CA SER A 9 -8.89 3.78 12.28
C SER A 9 -8.29 4.70 11.21
N GLN A 10 -7.00 4.52 10.86
CA GLN A 10 -6.33 5.39 9.90
C GLN A 10 -6.44 4.84 8.48
N PRO A 11 -6.85 5.67 7.50
CA PRO A 11 -7.04 5.23 6.11
C PRO A 11 -5.73 4.87 5.41
N ILE A 12 -4.59 5.33 5.94
CA ILE A 12 -3.26 5.08 5.40
C ILE A 12 -2.36 4.61 6.54
N GLN A 13 -1.66 3.51 6.27
CA GLN A 13 -0.71 2.92 7.20
C GLN A 13 0.63 2.69 6.50
N LEU A 14 1.72 3.00 7.20
CA LEU A 14 3.08 2.77 6.74
C LEU A 14 3.88 2.21 7.93
N TYR A 15 4.40 1.00 7.80
CA TYR A 15 5.20 0.33 8.82
C TYR A 15 6.61 0.05 8.29
N ASP A 16 7.59 0.05 9.18
CA ASP A 16 8.93 -0.40 8.90
C ASP A 16 9.12 -1.79 9.52
N LEU A 17 9.02 -2.83 8.70
CA LEU A 17 9.07 -4.22 9.16
C LEU A 17 10.47 -4.65 9.63
N ALA A 18 11.53 -3.92 9.29
CA ALA A 18 12.87 -4.21 9.82
C ALA A 18 12.95 -3.94 11.32
N ASP A 19 12.23 -2.91 11.78
CA ASP A 19 12.24 -2.44 13.17
C ASP A 19 10.95 -2.77 13.94
N ASP A 20 9.85 -3.05 13.24
CA ASP A 20 8.50 -3.23 13.80
C ASP A 20 7.72 -4.32 13.05
N LEU A 21 8.15 -5.58 13.23
CA LEU A 21 7.50 -6.76 12.65
C LEU A 21 6.02 -6.93 13.06
N GLY A 22 5.62 -6.35 14.19
CA GLY A 22 4.26 -6.42 14.71
C GLY A 22 3.31 -5.36 14.13
N GLU A 23 3.80 -4.49 13.22
CA GLU A 23 3.02 -3.41 12.62
C GLU A 23 2.32 -2.55 13.70
N SER A 24 3.03 -2.26 14.78
CA SER A 24 2.48 -1.59 15.95
C SER A 24 2.55 -0.06 15.85
N ARG A 25 3.44 0.47 15.02
CA ARG A 25 3.77 1.90 14.93
C ARG A 25 3.56 2.44 13.52
N ASN A 26 2.40 3.05 13.29
CA ASN A 26 2.12 3.70 12.02
C ASN A 26 3.00 4.96 11.81
N LEU A 27 3.81 4.95 10.76
CA LEU A 27 4.75 6.00 10.37
C LEU A 27 4.19 6.92 9.27
N ALA A 28 2.95 6.72 8.81
CA ALA A 28 2.40 7.44 7.65
C ALA A 28 2.43 8.96 7.82
N ALA A 29 1.99 9.46 8.98
CA ALA A 29 1.98 10.90 9.28
C ALA A 29 3.39 11.50 9.36
N LYS A 30 4.39 10.69 9.76
CA LYS A 30 5.78 11.13 9.92
C LYS A 30 6.57 11.07 8.61
N ASN A 31 6.13 10.26 7.65
CA ASN A 31 6.83 10.02 6.37
C ASN A 31 5.92 10.25 5.15
N PRO A 32 5.38 11.47 4.96
CA PRO A 32 4.43 11.75 3.87
C PRO A 32 5.04 11.54 2.48
N LYS A 33 6.34 11.82 2.30
CA LYS A 33 7.03 11.57 1.02
C LYS A 33 7.08 10.08 0.66
N GLN A 34 7.31 9.22 1.65
CA GLN A 34 7.34 7.78 1.44
C GLN A 34 5.95 7.26 1.11
N VAL A 35 4.91 7.76 1.79
CA VAL A 35 3.51 7.47 1.51
C VAL A 35 3.17 7.80 0.06
N GLU A 36 3.49 9.02 -0.41
CA GLU A 36 3.18 9.44 -1.79
C GLU A 36 3.94 8.60 -2.82
N ARG A 37 5.21 8.28 -2.57
CA ARG A 37 5.99 7.39 -3.44
C ARG A 37 5.36 6.00 -3.56
N MET A 38 4.93 5.42 -2.43
CA MET A 38 4.35 4.08 -2.41
C MET A 38 2.95 4.05 -3.04
N LYS A 39 2.13 5.09 -2.84
CA LYS A 39 0.86 5.25 -3.56
C LYS A 39 1.06 5.32 -5.06
N ALA A 40 1.99 6.15 -5.53
CA ALA A 40 2.29 6.26 -6.95
C ALA A 40 2.80 4.93 -7.54
N LEU A 41 3.63 4.19 -6.79
CA LEU A 41 4.07 2.87 -7.18
C LEU A 41 2.90 1.89 -7.28
N LEU A 42 2.03 1.84 -6.26
CA LEU A 42 0.83 1.00 -6.26
C LEU A 42 -0.05 1.30 -7.48
N GLU A 43 -0.33 2.57 -7.78
CA GLU A 43 -1.12 2.96 -8.94
C GLU A 43 -0.47 2.58 -10.26
N LYS A 44 0.86 2.64 -10.35
CA LYS A 44 1.58 2.13 -11.51
C LYS A 44 1.38 0.63 -11.67
N LEU A 45 1.49 -0.16 -10.60
CA LEU A 45 1.39 -1.62 -10.62
C LEU A 45 0.02 -2.10 -11.08
N ILE A 46 -1.02 -1.78 -10.31
CA ILE A 46 -2.15 -1.00 -10.80
C ILE A 46 -2.45 -1.06 -12.32
N VAL A 47 -2.14 0.08 -12.94
CA VAL A 47 -2.35 0.37 -14.35
C VAL A 47 -1.58 -0.56 -15.28
N GLN A 48 -0.40 -1.03 -14.89
CA GLN A 48 0.42 -1.96 -15.69
C GLN A 48 -0.08 -3.41 -15.61
N GLY A 49 -0.89 -3.74 -14.61
CA GLY A 49 -1.35 -5.09 -14.33
C GLY A 49 -0.24 -6.05 -13.88
N ARG A 50 0.93 -5.52 -13.50
CA ARG A 50 2.11 -6.31 -13.10
C ARG A 50 3.20 -5.45 -12.45
N SER A 51 4.12 -6.13 -11.76
CA SER A 51 5.30 -5.54 -11.11
C SER A 51 6.63 -5.79 -11.81
N THR A 52 6.66 -6.66 -12.81
CA THR A 52 7.87 -7.02 -13.54
C THR A 52 7.95 -6.30 -14.90
N PRO A 53 9.15 -6.10 -15.47
CA PRO A 53 9.31 -5.42 -16.77
C PRO A 53 8.64 -6.15 -17.94
N GLY A 54 8.12 -5.39 -18.91
CA GLY A 54 7.50 -5.86 -20.16
C GLY A 54 6.12 -5.25 -20.41
N PRO A 55 5.32 -5.80 -21.33
CA PRO A 55 4.05 -5.18 -21.75
C PRO A 55 3.00 -5.19 -20.63
N LYS A 56 2.07 -4.24 -20.72
CA LYS A 56 0.92 -4.13 -19.81
C LYS A 56 0.05 -5.38 -19.87
N GLN A 57 -0.39 -5.86 -18.70
CA GLN A 57 -1.26 -7.02 -18.53
C GLN A 57 -2.64 -6.63 -17.98
N LYS A 58 -3.61 -7.51 -18.13
CA LYS A 58 -4.94 -7.35 -17.53
C LYS A 58 -4.88 -7.88 -16.10
N ASN A 59 -5.43 -7.11 -15.15
CA ASN A 59 -5.65 -7.61 -13.79
C ASN A 59 -6.71 -8.72 -13.79
N ASP A 60 -6.55 -9.74 -12.95
CA ASP A 60 -7.48 -10.87 -12.82
C ASP A 60 -8.89 -10.42 -12.39
N VAL A 61 -8.96 -9.30 -11.67
CA VAL A 61 -10.21 -8.70 -11.20
C VAL A 61 -10.32 -7.24 -11.62
N LYS A 62 -11.56 -6.74 -11.69
CA LYS A 62 -11.81 -5.30 -11.81
C LYS A 62 -11.32 -4.62 -10.54
N VAL A 63 -10.26 -3.82 -10.66
CA VAL A 63 -9.75 -3.09 -9.50
C VAL A 63 -10.60 -1.84 -9.27
N VAL A 64 -11.27 -1.80 -8.13
CA VAL A 64 -11.96 -0.62 -7.63
C VAL A 64 -10.98 0.17 -6.78
N ARG A 65 -10.67 1.40 -7.20
CA ARG A 65 -9.89 2.33 -6.38
C ARG A 65 -10.75 2.82 -5.23
N TYR A 66 -10.11 3.06 -4.08
CA TYR A 66 -10.67 3.52 -2.81
C TYR A 66 -12.15 3.93 -2.89
N PRO A 67 -13.08 3.22 -2.22
CA PRO A 67 -14.44 3.74 -2.12
C PRO A 67 -14.36 5.13 -1.49
N LYS A 68 -15.02 6.10 -2.13
CA LYS A 68 -15.23 7.43 -1.54
C LYS A 68 -15.98 7.30 -0.23
#